data_AF-R0IEY2-F1
#
_entry.id   AF-R0IEY2-F1
#
_cell.length_a   1.000
_cell.length_b   1.000
_cell.length_c   1.000
_cell.angle_alpha   90.00
_cell.angle_beta   90.00
_cell.angle_gamma   90.00
#
_symmetry.space_group_name_H-M   'P 1'
#
loop_
_entity.id
_entity.type
_entity.pdbx_description
1 polymer ?
#
loop_
_entity_poly.entity_id
_entity_poly.type
_entity_poly.pdbx_seq_one_letter_code
_entity_poly.pdbx_strand_id
1 'polypeptide(L)'
;KIRILKHHLCLSPPNPSFLHFFVFLCFVSELRFCDFFLRSKQKRRKPKTKVSKFLKISLFFVFSEDPKKKKRAFFFYSSIKRVFENPMGTGFSLFHKNLSSCYGDRDLCKPGLGDLPESCVALILQSLDPVEICRFSKLNRAFHGASWADFVWESKLPPDYRLILEKILGGFPENLSKRDIFTFLSRVNSFDEGNKKAWVDKRTGGLCLCISAKGLTITGIDDRRYWSHIPTDDSRFSSVAYVQQIWWFQVDGEIDFPFPAGTYSVYFRLHLGKPGKRFGWRVCDTEQVHGWNIKPVRFQLSTEDGQHSSSQCMLTEAGNWSHHHAGDFVVGKSKSSSTKIKFSMTQIDCTHTKGGLCLDSVVVYPSSCKNRLRQN
;
A
#
# COMPACT_ATOMS: atom_id res chain seq x y z
N LYS A 1 -10.16 50.69 2.81
CA LYS A 1 -11.34 50.31 1.99
C LYS A 1 -12.15 49.08 2.50
N ILE A 2 -11.74 48.36 3.56
CA ILE A 2 -12.49 47.19 4.09
C ILE A 2 -13.54 47.55 5.16
N ARG A 3 -13.55 48.78 5.70
CA ARG A 3 -14.58 49.22 6.66
C ARG A 3 -15.89 49.71 6.01
N ILE A 4 -15.88 50.07 4.73
CA ILE A 4 -17.07 50.63 4.04
C ILE A 4 -17.97 49.52 3.46
N LEU A 5 -17.44 48.32 3.18
CA LEU A 5 -18.26 47.19 2.70
C LEU A 5 -19.11 46.52 3.78
N LYS A 6 -18.87 46.80 5.07
CA LYS A 6 -19.61 46.16 6.16
C LYS A 6 -21.00 46.77 6.39
N HIS A 7 -21.23 48.00 5.91
CA HIS A 7 -22.46 48.73 6.18
C HIS A 7 -23.53 48.62 5.07
N HIS A 8 -23.17 48.13 3.88
CA HIS A 8 -24.10 47.93 2.76
C HIS A 8 -24.62 46.49 2.59
N LEU A 9 -24.19 45.54 3.42
CA LEU A 9 -24.57 44.11 3.30
C LEU A 9 -25.74 43.67 4.21
N CYS A 10 -26.35 44.59 4.98
CA CYS A 10 -27.52 44.26 5.83
C CYS A 10 -28.88 44.45 5.14
N LEU A 11 -28.95 44.86 3.87
CA LEU A 11 -30.21 45.07 3.17
C LEU A 11 -30.12 44.51 1.74
N SER A 12 -30.83 43.40 1.51
CA SER A 12 -31.07 42.66 0.25
C SER A 12 -30.18 41.42 -0.02
N PRO A 13 -30.76 40.32 -0.55
CA PRO A 13 -30.08 39.04 -0.72
C PRO A 13 -29.04 39.08 -1.87
N PRO A 14 -27.89 38.40 -1.77
CA PRO A 14 -26.89 38.43 -2.82
C PRO A 14 -27.22 37.43 -3.93
N ASN A 15 -27.15 37.89 -5.19
CA ASN A 15 -27.24 37.08 -6.39
C ASN A 15 -26.14 35.98 -6.44
N PRO A 16 -26.42 34.80 -7.03
CA PRO A 16 -25.52 33.64 -7.05
C PRO A 16 -24.17 33.89 -7.74
N SER A 17 -24.09 34.87 -8.63
CA SER A 17 -22.86 35.31 -9.30
C SER A 17 -21.87 36.05 -8.38
N PHE A 18 -22.35 36.70 -7.30
CA PHE A 18 -21.49 37.35 -6.30
C PHE A 18 -20.83 36.35 -5.34
N LEU A 19 -21.51 35.24 -5.06
CA LEU A 19 -20.97 34.16 -4.23
C LEU A 19 -19.82 33.44 -4.93
N HIS A 20 -19.92 33.26 -6.25
CA HIS A 20 -18.83 32.73 -7.09
C HIS A 20 -17.58 33.63 -7.05
N PHE A 21 -17.77 34.95 -7.10
CA PHE A 21 -16.67 35.92 -7.06
C PHE A 21 -16.02 36.01 -5.67
N PHE A 22 -16.81 35.88 -4.60
CA PHE A 22 -16.30 35.87 -3.22
C PHE A 22 -15.54 34.58 -2.89
N VAL A 23 -16.03 33.43 -3.39
CA VAL A 23 -15.32 32.14 -3.30
C VAL A 23 -14.04 32.17 -4.13
N PHE A 24 -14.04 32.82 -5.30
CA PHE A 24 -12.83 33.00 -6.11
C PHE A 24 -11.80 33.92 -5.43
N LEU A 25 -12.23 34.99 -4.76
CA LEU A 25 -11.34 35.86 -3.97
C LEU A 25 -10.77 35.15 -2.73
N CYS A 26 -11.57 34.32 -2.04
CA CYS A 26 -11.07 33.45 -0.97
C CYS A 26 -10.05 32.42 -1.50
N PHE A 27 -10.33 31.82 -2.67
CA PHE A 27 -9.45 30.87 -3.36
C PHE A 27 -8.11 31.50 -3.80
N VAL A 28 -8.12 32.73 -4.34
CA VAL A 28 -6.91 33.48 -4.72
C VAL A 28 -6.12 33.96 -3.49
N SER A 29 -6.80 34.27 -2.38
CA SER A 29 -6.13 34.63 -1.12
C SER A 29 -5.45 33.43 -0.44
N GLU A 30 -6.04 32.22 -0.53
CA GLU A 30 -5.44 30.98 -0.01
C GLU A 30 -4.30 30.45 -0.90
N LEU A 31 -4.33 30.70 -2.21
CA LEU A 31 -3.22 30.38 -3.11
C LEU A 31 -1.98 31.24 -2.83
N ARG A 32 -2.13 32.54 -2.53
CA ARG A 32 -1.00 33.39 -2.12
C ARG A 32 -0.42 33.01 -0.76
N PHE A 33 -1.25 32.49 0.15
CA PHE A 33 -0.78 31.98 1.45
C PHE A 33 -0.02 30.65 1.30
N CYS A 34 -0.47 29.76 0.39
CA CYS A 34 0.25 28.55 0.04
C CYS A 34 1.59 28.85 -0.66
N ASP A 35 1.65 29.85 -1.54
CA ASP A 35 2.91 30.26 -2.19
C ASP A 35 3.89 30.94 -1.21
N PHE A 36 3.39 31.74 -0.26
CA PHE A 36 4.21 32.30 0.82
C PHE A 36 4.73 31.21 1.78
N PHE A 37 3.94 30.17 2.06
CA PHE A 37 4.34 29.03 2.87
C PHE A 37 5.30 28.07 2.12
N LEU A 38 5.17 27.97 0.79
CA LEU A 38 6.08 27.21 -0.07
C LEU A 38 7.41 27.94 -0.28
N ARG A 39 7.44 29.28 -0.35
CA ARG A 39 8.69 30.06 -0.38
C ARG A 39 9.42 30.12 0.96
N SER A 40 8.71 30.05 2.09
CA SER A 40 9.32 30.05 3.43
C SER A 40 9.80 28.67 3.94
N LYS A 41 9.54 27.58 3.21
CA LYS A 41 10.08 26.23 3.52
C LYS A 41 10.94 25.65 2.43
N GLN A 42 11.95 26.41 2.01
CA GLN A 42 13.10 25.88 1.28
C GLN A 42 14.18 25.32 2.24
N LYS A 43 13.76 24.46 3.19
CA LYS A 43 14.65 23.57 3.96
C LYS A 43 13.78 22.53 4.68
N ARG A 44 13.96 21.26 4.32
CA ARG A 44 13.32 20.01 4.82
C ARG A 44 12.15 19.46 4.00
N ARG A 45 12.47 18.36 3.29
CA ARG A 45 11.63 17.52 2.44
C ARG A 45 10.51 16.81 3.23
N LYS A 46 9.24 16.99 2.82
CA LYS A 46 8.10 16.07 3.08
C LYS A 46 7.19 15.99 1.82
N PRO A 47 6.47 14.88 1.59
CA PRO A 47 5.97 14.52 0.26
C PRO A 47 4.66 15.23 -0.14
N LYS A 48 4.56 15.54 -1.44
CA LYS A 48 3.48 16.28 -2.14
C LYS A 48 2.09 15.61 -2.15
N THR A 49 1.86 14.51 -1.43
CA THR A 49 0.61 13.73 -1.49
C THR A 49 -0.50 14.19 -0.56
N LYS A 50 -0.21 15.02 0.47
CA LYS A 50 -1.21 15.53 1.42
C LYS A 50 -2.08 16.66 0.87
N VAL A 51 -1.52 17.52 0.01
CA VAL A 51 -2.23 18.69 -0.56
C VAL A 51 -3.32 18.24 -1.55
N SER A 52 -3.06 17.16 -2.30
CA SER A 52 -4.02 16.58 -3.25
C SER A 52 -5.27 15.97 -2.56
N LYS A 53 -5.12 15.40 -1.36
CA LYS A 53 -6.23 14.83 -0.58
C LYS A 53 -7.16 15.90 0.00
N PHE A 54 -6.62 17.04 0.42
CA PHE A 54 -7.41 18.19 0.90
C PHE A 54 -8.22 18.85 -0.22
N LEU A 55 -7.66 18.92 -1.44
CA LEU A 55 -8.35 19.46 -2.61
C LEU A 55 -9.57 18.61 -3.02
N LYS A 56 -9.48 17.28 -2.92
CA LYS A 56 -10.60 16.37 -3.28
C LYS A 56 -11.77 16.46 -2.30
N ILE A 57 -11.47 16.60 -1.01
CA ILE A 57 -12.47 16.84 0.04
C ILE A 57 -13.16 18.20 -0.21
N SER A 58 -12.38 19.23 -0.56
CA SER A 58 -12.88 20.57 -0.90
C SER A 58 -13.78 20.59 -2.14
N LEU A 59 -13.49 19.78 -3.17
CA LEU A 59 -14.33 19.67 -4.37
C LEU A 59 -15.70 19.04 -4.10
N PHE A 60 -15.80 18.04 -3.23
CA PHE A 60 -17.08 17.42 -2.86
C PHE A 60 -18.00 18.40 -2.09
N PHE A 61 -17.41 19.35 -1.36
CA PHE A 61 -18.14 20.39 -0.63
C PHE A 61 -18.80 21.45 -1.52
N VAL A 62 -18.25 21.71 -2.72
CA VAL A 62 -18.78 22.72 -3.66
C VAL A 62 -20.11 22.28 -4.28
N PHE A 63 -20.32 20.98 -4.47
CA PHE A 63 -21.49 20.43 -5.17
C PHE A 63 -22.66 20.02 -4.26
N SER A 64 -22.59 20.24 -2.94
CA SER A 64 -23.72 19.96 -2.05
C SER A 64 -24.67 21.15 -1.99
N GLU A 65 -25.90 20.98 -2.47
CA GLU A 65 -26.93 22.03 -2.52
C GLU A 65 -27.61 22.30 -1.16
N ASP A 66 -27.40 21.46 -0.14
CA ASP A 66 -28.09 21.55 1.15
C ASP A 66 -27.39 22.53 2.13
N PRO A 67 -28.03 23.67 2.48
CA PRO A 67 -27.44 24.71 3.32
C PRO A 67 -27.23 24.28 4.78
N LYS A 68 -27.95 23.28 5.29
CA LYS A 68 -27.74 22.76 6.67
C LYS A 68 -26.47 21.91 6.76
N LYS A 69 -26.12 21.18 5.69
CA LYS A 69 -24.87 20.41 5.58
C LYS A 69 -23.64 21.32 5.49
N LYS A 70 -23.74 22.46 4.77
CA LYS A 70 -22.67 23.48 4.68
C LYS A 70 -22.28 24.08 6.03
N LYS A 71 -23.25 24.45 6.87
CA LYS A 71 -22.98 25.00 8.21
C LYS A 71 -22.30 23.98 9.15
N ARG A 72 -22.72 22.72 9.15
CA ARG A 72 -22.10 21.67 9.98
C ARG A 72 -20.69 21.31 9.50
N ALA A 73 -20.46 21.35 8.19
CA ALA A 73 -19.14 21.13 7.58
C ALA A 73 -18.12 22.23 7.92
N PHE A 74 -18.55 23.50 8.02
CA PHE A 74 -17.68 24.60 8.44
C PHE A 74 -17.16 24.43 9.88
N PHE A 75 -18.04 24.03 10.79
CA PHE A 75 -17.66 23.68 12.17
C PHE A 75 -16.73 22.46 12.22
N PHE A 76 -16.98 21.46 11.36
CA PHE A 76 -16.14 20.27 11.24
C PHE A 76 -14.72 20.59 10.73
N TYR A 77 -14.58 21.47 9.74
CA TYR A 77 -13.28 21.92 9.22
C TYR A 77 -12.49 22.71 10.30
N SER A 78 -13.17 23.54 11.09
CA SER A 78 -12.56 24.24 12.25
C SER A 78 -12.05 23.26 13.31
N SER A 79 -12.80 22.19 13.59
CA SER A 79 -12.41 21.17 14.58
C SER A 79 -11.27 20.27 14.08
N ILE A 80 -11.28 19.83 12.81
CA ILE A 80 -10.17 19.05 12.23
C ILE A 80 -8.89 19.90 12.15
N LYS A 81 -9.00 21.18 11.79
CA LYS A 81 -7.85 22.10 11.75
C LYS A 81 -7.17 22.23 13.12
N ARG A 82 -7.92 22.32 14.21
CA ARG A 82 -7.36 22.33 15.59
C ARG A 82 -6.64 21.04 15.97
N VAL A 83 -7.14 19.88 15.54
CA VAL A 83 -6.50 18.58 15.85
C VAL A 83 -5.18 18.42 15.10
N PHE A 84 -5.04 19.00 13.91
CA PHE A 84 -3.82 18.91 13.11
C PHE A 84 -2.78 20.01 13.38
N GLU A 85 -3.16 21.15 13.97
CA GLU A 85 -2.26 22.28 14.26
C GLU A 85 -1.48 22.18 15.59
N ASN A 86 -1.80 21.23 16.49
CA ASN A 86 -1.07 21.02 17.75
C ASN A 86 -0.42 19.61 17.83
N PRO A 87 0.84 19.42 17.40
CA PRO A 87 1.46 18.10 17.36
C PRO A 87 2.33 17.73 18.57
N MET A 88 2.42 18.51 19.65
CA MET A 88 3.28 18.18 20.80
C MET A 88 2.66 18.49 22.16
N GLY A 89 2.48 17.42 22.94
CA GLY A 89 2.64 17.39 24.40
C GLY A 89 1.52 17.97 25.27
N THR A 90 0.52 17.16 25.63
CA THR A 90 0.09 16.92 27.04
C THR A 90 -1.13 15.97 27.11
N GLY A 91 -1.01 14.91 27.91
CA GLY A 91 -2.10 14.31 28.70
C GLY A 91 -3.29 13.67 27.99
N PHE A 92 -3.19 12.36 27.69
CA PHE A 92 -4.28 11.45 27.33
C PHE A 92 -5.24 11.10 28.49
N SER A 93 -5.36 11.91 29.55
CA SER A 93 -6.06 11.55 30.79
C SER A 93 -7.45 12.17 31.00
N LEU A 94 -7.99 12.93 30.05
CA LEU A 94 -9.23 13.70 30.26
C LEU A 94 -10.53 13.05 29.73
N PHE A 95 -10.48 11.80 29.24
CA PHE A 95 -11.65 11.14 28.65
C PHE A 95 -12.41 10.16 29.58
N HIS A 96 -12.03 10.04 30.86
CA HIS A 96 -12.62 9.04 31.75
C HIS A 96 -13.54 9.54 32.88
N LYS A 97 -13.94 10.82 32.89
CA LYS A 97 -14.93 11.31 33.86
C LYS A 97 -16.06 12.02 33.12
N ASN A 98 -17.20 11.34 33.03
CA ASN A 98 -18.53 11.88 33.34
C ASN A 98 -19.58 10.80 33.03
N LEU A 99 -19.66 9.82 33.92
CA LEU A 99 -20.85 8.98 34.09
C LEU A 99 -21.38 9.25 35.50
N SER A 100 -21.99 10.42 35.72
CA SER A 100 -22.95 10.60 36.81
C SER A 100 -23.71 11.93 36.67
N SER A 101 -25.03 11.83 36.85
CA SER A 101 -25.93 12.89 37.29
C SER A 101 -26.10 14.10 36.36
N CYS A 102 -27.18 14.10 35.57
CA CYS A 102 -27.76 15.33 35.03
C CYS A 102 -29.26 15.37 35.35
N TYR A 103 -29.61 15.84 36.56
CA TYR A 103 -30.85 16.56 36.78
C TYR A 103 -30.50 18.05 36.76
N GLY A 104 -31.03 18.76 35.76
CA GLY A 104 -31.10 20.23 35.73
C GLY A 104 -29.80 20.99 35.46
N ASP A 105 -29.46 21.17 34.19
CA ASP A 105 -29.26 22.51 33.61
C ASP A 105 -29.26 22.39 32.07
N ARG A 106 -29.86 23.35 31.36
CA ARG A 106 -29.93 23.34 29.89
C ARG A 106 -28.63 23.86 29.29
N ASP A 107 -27.54 23.14 29.57
CA ASP A 107 -26.29 23.34 28.85
C ASP A 107 -26.41 22.59 27.51
N LEU A 108 -26.52 23.35 26.41
CA LEU A 108 -26.55 22.82 25.05
C LEU A 108 -25.34 21.92 24.85
N CYS A 109 -25.54 20.60 24.91
CA CYS A 109 -24.53 19.60 24.58
C CYS A 109 -23.91 19.99 23.24
N LYS A 110 -22.67 20.47 23.27
CA LYS A 110 -21.94 20.83 22.06
C LYS A 110 -21.88 19.56 21.21
N PRO A 111 -22.38 19.58 19.96
CA PRO A 111 -22.46 18.38 19.15
C PRO A 111 -21.05 17.81 18.99
N GLY A 112 -20.89 16.60 19.51
CA GLY A 112 -19.65 15.85 19.47
C GLY A 112 -19.51 15.10 18.15
N LEU A 113 -18.32 14.55 17.93
CA LEU A 113 -18.05 13.73 16.75
C LEU A 113 -18.89 12.43 16.72
N GLY A 114 -19.47 12.04 17.86
CA GLY A 114 -20.37 10.89 17.99
C GLY A 114 -21.82 11.16 17.57
N ASP A 115 -22.21 12.42 17.42
CA ASP A 115 -23.58 12.83 17.05
C ASP A 115 -23.75 12.95 15.52
N LEU A 116 -22.70 12.64 14.76
CA LEU A 116 -22.74 12.64 13.29
C LEU A 116 -23.52 11.42 12.78
N PRO A 117 -24.40 11.59 11.77
CA PRO A 117 -25.01 10.46 11.09
C PRO A 117 -23.94 9.54 10.48
N GLU A 118 -24.15 8.22 10.58
CA GLU A 118 -23.20 7.22 10.07
C GLU A 118 -22.90 7.42 8.58
N SER A 119 -23.89 7.85 7.79
CA SER A 119 -23.71 8.17 6.37
C SER A 119 -22.68 9.28 6.11
N CYS A 120 -22.63 10.32 6.96
CA CYS A 120 -21.62 11.37 6.88
C CYS A 120 -20.23 10.84 7.27
N VAL A 121 -20.18 9.99 8.30
CA VAL A 121 -18.94 9.38 8.78
C VAL A 121 -18.38 8.40 7.73
N ALA A 122 -19.23 7.64 7.05
CA ALA A 122 -18.83 6.72 5.99
C ALA A 122 -18.11 7.44 4.84
N LEU A 123 -18.58 8.63 4.45
CA LEU A 123 -17.90 9.45 3.42
C LEU A 123 -16.50 9.89 3.87
N ILE A 124 -16.33 10.20 5.14
CA ILE A 124 -15.01 10.54 5.71
C ILE A 124 -14.12 9.29 5.66
N LEU A 125 -14.61 8.16 6.16
CA LEU A 125 -13.88 6.88 6.20
C LEU A 125 -13.48 6.40 4.80
N GLN A 126 -14.30 6.63 3.78
CA GLN A 126 -13.99 6.29 2.39
C GLN A 126 -12.71 6.98 1.89
N SER A 127 -12.31 8.14 2.43
CA SER A 127 -11.09 8.83 2.04
C SER A 127 -9.81 8.34 2.76
N LEU A 128 -9.98 7.55 3.82
CA LEU A 128 -8.90 7.07 4.69
C LEU A 128 -8.29 5.76 4.20
N ASP A 129 -7.09 5.43 4.66
CA ASP A 129 -6.56 4.08 4.43
C ASP A 129 -7.22 3.03 5.37
N PRO A 130 -7.21 1.74 5.02
CA PRO A 130 -7.87 0.71 5.84
C PRO A 130 -7.37 0.63 7.29
N VAL A 131 -6.09 0.95 7.53
CA VAL A 131 -5.51 0.97 8.88
C VAL A 131 -6.07 2.13 9.69
N GLU A 132 -6.21 3.30 9.06
CA GLU A 132 -6.88 4.46 9.64
C GLU A 132 -8.35 4.14 9.92
N ILE A 133 -9.10 3.54 8.99
CA ILE A 133 -10.51 3.15 9.22
C ILE A 133 -10.65 2.32 10.50
N CYS A 134 -9.80 1.29 10.69
CA CYS A 134 -9.80 0.45 11.89
C CYS A 134 -9.39 1.18 13.19
N ARG A 135 -8.67 2.30 13.10
CA ARG A 135 -8.37 3.15 14.27
C ARG A 135 -9.54 4.05 14.59
N PHE A 136 -10.14 4.67 13.57
CA PHE A 136 -11.29 5.55 13.72
C PHE A 136 -12.53 4.80 14.21
N SER A 137 -12.71 3.54 13.81
CA SER A 137 -13.82 2.69 14.29
C SER A 137 -13.86 2.50 15.80
N LYS A 138 -12.73 2.70 16.49
CA LYS A 138 -12.62 2.59 17.96
C LYS A 138 -12.97 3.87 18.71
N LEU A 139 -13.18 4.99 18.01
CA LEU A 139 -13.35 6.30 18.66
C LEU A 139 -14.75 6.48 19.25
N ASN A 140 -15.80 6.08 18.53
CA ASN A 140 -17.19 6.16 18.99
C ASN A 140 -18.12 5.24 18.17
N ARG A 141 -19.39 5.14 18.60
CA ARG A 141 -20.40 4.29 17.96
C ARG A 141 -20.68 4.66 16.50
N ALA A 142 -20.70 5.95 16.13
CA ALA A 142 -20.95 6.38 14.76
C ALA A 142 -19.80 5.97 13.81
N PHE A 143 -18.53 6.10 14.22
CA PHE A 143 -17.41 5.57 13.44
C PHE A 143 -17.38 4.05 13.43
N HIS A 144 -17.75 3.42 14.55
CA HIS A 144 -17.89 1.98 14.58
C HIS A 144 -18.92 1.52 13.55
N GLY A 145 -20.17 1.97 13.61
CA GLY A 145 -21.22 1.59 12.66
C GLY A 145 -20.85 1.92 11.21
N ALA A 146 -20.38 3.14 10.95
CA ALA A 146 -19.96 3.55 9.61
C ALA A 146 -18.78 2.72 9.04
N SER A 147 -17.89 2.20 9.90
CA SER A 147 -16.77 1.36 9.43
C SER A 147 -17.19 -0.03 8.97
N TRP A 148 -18.42 -0.46 9.24
CA TRP A 148 -18.97 -1.73 8.76
C TRP A 148 -19.66 -1.62 7.40
N ALA A 149 -19.89 -0.40 6.89
CA ALA A 149 -20.60 -0.19 5.63
C ALA A 149 -19.79 -0.69 4.41
N ASP A 150 -20.43 -1.49 3.56
CA ASP A 150 -19.78 -2.08 2.37
C ASP A 150 -19.22 -1.03 1.40
N PHE A 151 -19.92 0.09 1.23
CA PHE A 151 -19.49 1.20 0.38
C PHE A 151 -18.11 1.76 0.77
N VAL A 152 -17.74 1.71 2.06
CA VAL A 152 -16.42 2.14 2.53
C VAL A 152 -15.35 1.19 1.99
N TRP A 153 -15.58 -0.12 2.12
CA TRP A 153 -14.61 -1.17 1.75
C TRP A 153 -14.56 -1.46 0.27
N GLU A 154 -15.65 -1.23 -0.47
CA GLU A 154 -15.68 -1.34 -1.92
C GLU A 154 -14.64 -0.42 -2.57
N SER A 155 -14.44 0.79 -2.04
CA SER A 155 -13.40 1.72 -2.51
C SER A 155 -11.96 1.28 -2.18
N LYS A 156 -11.79 0.28 -1.30
CA LYS A 156 -10.48 -0.25 -0.85
C LYS A 156 -10.12 -1.56 -1.50
N LEU A 157 -11.10 -2.27 -2.03
CA LEU A 157 -10.90 -3.52 -2.75
C LEU A 157 -10.30 -3.25 -4.13
N PRO A 158 -9.44 -4.15 -4.62
CA PRO A 158 -9.10 -4.17 -6.03
C PRO A 158 -10.36 -4.31 -6.90
N PRO A 159 -10.48 -3.63 -8.05
CA PRO A 159 -11.64 -3.77 -8.94
C PRO A 159 -11.92 -5.23 -9.32
N ASP A 160 -10.86 -6.00 -9.59
CA ASP A 160 -10.93 -7.38 -10.06
C ASP A 160 -10.90 -8.41 -8.93
N TYR A 161 -11.34 -8.02 -7.72
CA TYR A 161 -11.28 -8.87 -6.52
C TYR A 161 -11.99 -10.22 -6.69
N ARG A 162 -13.03 -10.30 -7.53
CA ARG A 162 -13.76 -11.56 -7.81
C ARG A 162 -12.86 -12.58 -8.51
N LEU A 163 -12.19 -12.17 -9.59
CA LEU A 163 -11.24 -13.02 -10.32
C LEU A 163 -10.06 -13.43 -9.45
N ILE A 164 -9.57 -12.50 -8.61
CA ILE A 164 -8.50 -12.79 -7.64
C ILE A 164 -8.94 -13.88 -6.66
N LEU A 165 -10.15 -13.79 -6.12
CA LEU A 165 -10.69 -14.79 -5.19
C LEU A 165 -10.86 -16.15 -5.88
N GLU A 166 -11.45 -16.18 -7.07
CA GLU A 166 -11.62 -17.41 -7.85
C GLU A 166 -10.26 -18.07 -8.12
N LYS A 167 -9.22 -17.30 -8.46
CA LYS A 167 -7.87 -17.83 -8.70
C LYS A 167 -7.22 -18.39 -7.43
N ILE A 168 -7.50 -17.81 -6.26
CA ILE A 168 -6.91 -18.23 -4.98
C ILE A 168 -7.66 -19.42 -4.36
N LEU A 169 -9.00 -19.37 -4.38
CA LEU A 169 -9.88 -20.33 -3.70
C LEU A 169 -10.39 -21.44 -4.61
N GLY A 170 -10.28 -21.30 -5.93
CA GLY A 170 -10.94 -22.18 -6.90
C GLY A 170 -12.45 -21.98 -7.00
N GLY A 171 -12.98 -20.89 -6.43
CA GLY A 171 -14.40 -20.54 -6.42
C GLY A 171 -14.67 -19.20 -5.74
N PHE A 172 -15.90 -18.72 -5.82
CA PHE A 172 -16.30 -17.47 -5.19
C PHE A 172 -17.15 -17.73 -3.94
N PRO A 173 -16.73 -17.28 -2.74
CA PRO A 173 -17.56 -17.40 -1.55
C PRO A 173 -18.77 -16.46 -1.63
N GLU A 174 -19.96 -17.03 -1.75
CA GLU A 174 -21.22 -16.28 -1.70
C GLU A 174 -21.45 -15.72 -0.29
N ASN A 175 -22.15 -14.59 -0.19
CA ASN A 175 -22.60 -13.96 1.07
C ASN A 175 -21.53 -13.32 1.99
N LEU A 176 -20.32 -13.00 1.50
CA LEU A 176 -19.35 -12.21 2.27
C LEU A 176 -19.54 -10.69 2.08
N SER A 177 -19.47 -9.94 3.18
CA SER A 177 -19.39 -8.48 3.12
C SER A 177 -18.09 -8.04 2.43
N LYS A 178 -18.07 -6.84 1.84
CA LYS A 178 -16.87 -6.29 1.17
C LYS A 178 -15.71 -6.14 2.15
N ARG A 179 -16.01 -5.85 3.42
CA ARG A 179 -15.02 -5.82 4.49
C ARG A 179 -14.41 -7.19 4.75
N ASP A 180 -15.22 -8.24 4.81
CA ASP A 180 -14.74 -9.58 5.11
C ASP A 180 -13.90 -10.10 3.94
N ILE A 181 -14.28 -9.78 2.71
CA ILE A 181 -13.45 -10.02 1.51
C ILE A 181 -12.11 -9.30 1.63
N PHE A 182 -12.10 -8.01 1.98
CA PHE A 182 -10.86 -7.26 2.16
C PHE A 182 -9.98 -7.88 3.26
N THR A 183 -10.60 -8.29 4.36
CA THR A 183 -9.93 -8.93 5.50
C THR A 183 -9.31 -10.26 5.10
N PHE A 184 -10.01 -11.06 4.31
CA PHE A 184 -9.53 -12.31 3.74
C PHE A 184 -8.35 -12.07 2.79
N LEU A 185 -8.52 -11.17 1.80
CA LEU A 185 -7.46 -10.83 0.85
C LEU A 185 -6.24 -10.20 1.52
N SER A 186 -6.40 -9.53 2.66
CA SER A 186 -5.30 -8.96 3.44
C SER A 186 -4.47 -10.00 4.20
N ARG A 187 -4.94 -11.25 4.30
CA ARG A 187 -4.16 -12.38 4.83
C ARG A 187 -3.27 -12.93 3.70
N VAL A 188 -2.21 -13.64 4.08
CA VAL A 188 -1.37 -14.34 3.10
C VAL A 188 -2.11 -15.60 2.68
N ASN A 189 -2.60 -15.62 1.45
CA ASN A 189 -3.35 -16.74 0.90
C ASN A 189 -2.45 -17.56 -0.02
N SER A 190 -2.32 -18.86 0.25
CA SER A 190 -1.54 -19.77 -0.58
C SER A 190 -2.43 -20.40 -1.63
N PHE A 191 -1.91 -20.58 -2.84
CA PHE A 191 -2.57 -21.26 -3.94
C PHE A 191 -1.49 -22.01 -4.75
N ASP A 192 -1.90 -22.75 -5.79
CA ASP A 192 -0.95 -23.51 -6.64
C ASP A 192 -0.10 -24.49 -5.80
N GLU A 193 -0.77 -25.37 -5.07
CA GLU A 193 -0.14 -26.35 -4.16
C GLU A 193 0.75 -25.73 -3.07
N GLY A 194 0.55 -24.44 -2.78
CA GLY A 194 1.34 -23.70 -1.80
C GLY A 194 2.62 -23.09 -2.34
N ASN A 195 2.90 -23.21 -3.64
CA ASN A 195 4.07 -22.62 -4.28
C ASN A 195 3.89 -21.12 -4.56
N LYS A 196 2.65 -20.64 -4.59
CA LYS A 196 2.33 -19.23 -4.82
C LYS A 196 1.52 -18.67 -3.66
N LYS A 197 1.77 -17.41 -3.31
CA LYS A 197 1.08 -16.70 -2.23
C LYS A 197 0.65 -15.32 -2.68
N ALA A 198 -0.58 -14.93 -2.42
CA ALA A 198 -1.12 -13.61 -2.76
C ALA A 198 -1.77 -12.94 -1.53
N TRP A 199 -1.66 -11.61 -1.47
CA TRP A 199 -2.33 -10.80 -0.46
C TRP A 199 -2.49 -9.35 -0.92
N VAL A 200 -3.40 -8.62 -0.30
CA VAL A 200 -3.57 -7.18 -0.49
C VAL A 200 -2.84 -6.43 0.63
N ASP A 201 -2.02 -5.44 0.27
CA ASP A 201 -1.37 -4.59 1.26
C ASP A 201 -2.41 -3.73 1.99
N LYS A 202 -2.49 -3.90 3.31
CA LYS A 202 -3.49 -3.26 4.18
C LYS A 202 -3.52 -1.74 4.10
N ARG A 203 -2.47 -1.08 3.63
CA ARG A 203 -2.38 0.38 3.61
C ARG A 203 -2.68 0.95 2.22
N THR A 204 -2.17 0.30 1.18
CA THR A 204 -2.33 0.77 -0.20
C THR A 204 -3.52 0.15 -0.92
N GLY A 205 -4.04 -0.99 -0.44
CA GLY A 205 -5.05 -1.77 -1.16
C GLY A 205 -4.50 -2.47 -2.41
N GLY A 206 -3.17 -2.40 -2.63
CA GLY A 206 -2.54 -2.99 -3.80
C GLY A 206 -2.30 -4.49 -3.63
N LEU A 207 -2.57 -5.26 -4.69
CA LEU A 207 -2.30 -6.69 -4.76
C LEU A 207 -0.79 -6.95 -4.76
N CYS A 208 -0.36 -7.87 -3.91
CA CYS A 208 1.00 -8.37 -3.81
C CYS A 208 0.98 -9.89 -4.04
N LEU A 209 2.03 -10.41 -4.65
CA LEU A 209 2.16 -11.81 -5.01
C LEU A 209 3.60 -12.28 -4.76
N CYS A 210 3.76 -13.53 -4.34
CA CYS A 210 5.04 -14.18 -4.13
C CYS A 210 5.02 -15.60 -4.71
N ILE A 211 6.11 -16.01 -5.36
CA ILE A 211 6.30 -17.32 -5.98
C ILE A 211 7.54 -17.96 -5.34
N SER A 212 7.40 -19.15 -4.77
CA SER A 212 8.49 -19.87 -4.11
C SER A 212 9.52 -20.38 -5.13
N ALA A 213 10.73 -20.70 -4.67
CA ALA A 213 11.73 -21.38 -5.51
C ALA A 213 11.21 -22.70 -6.12
N LYS A 214 10.28 -23.41 -5.46
CA LYS A 214 9.66 -24.63 -5.99
C LYS A 214 8.65 -24.36 -7.11
N GLY A 215 8.08 -23.15 -7.15
CA GLY A 215 7.20 -22.69 -8.23
C GLY A 215 7.94 -22.08 -9.41
N LEU A 216 9.28 -22.15 -9.44
CA LEU A 216 10.13 -21.63 -10.51
C LEU A 216 10.77 -22.77 -11.29
N THR A 217 11.08 -22.51 -12.55
CA THR A 217 11.83 -23.43 -13.42
C THR A 217 13.31 -23.13 -13.26
N ILE A 218 14.01 -23.99 -12.51
CA ILE A 218 15.43 -23.82 -12.21
C ILE A 218 16.23 -24.88 -12.96
N THR A 219 17.24 -24.47 -13.73
CA THR A 219 18.06 -25.40 -14.51
C THR A 219 18.86 -26.32 -13.60
N GLY A 220 18.67 -27.63 -13.76
CA GLY A 220 19.39 -28.66 -13.01
C GLY A 220 18.96 -28.82 -11.54
N ILE A 221 17.80 -28.30 -11.14
CA ILE A 221 17.31 -28.34 -9.74
C ILE A 221 17.21 -29.74 -9.14
N ASP A 222 16.95 -30.76 -9.97
CA ASP A 222 16.84 -32.15 -9.54
C ASP A 222 18.21 -32.79 -9.23
N ASP A 223 19.31 -32.18 -9.71
CA ASP A 223 20.65 -32.68 -9.45
C ASP A 223 21.18 -32.16 -8.12
N ARG A 224 21.24 -33.07 -7.14
CA ARG A 224 21.73 -32.80 -5.78
C ARG A 224 23.21 -32.40 -5.71
N ARG A 225 23.97 -32.55 -6.80
CA ARG A 225 25.37 -32.07 -6.89
C ARG A 225 25.42 -30.55 -7.07
N TYR A 226 24.42 -29.97 -7.72
CA TYR A 226 24.36 -28.54 -8.00
C TYR A 226 23.44 -27.81 -7.03
N TRP A 227 22.32 -28.44 -6.65
CA TRP A 227 21.28 -27.81 -5.84
C TRP A 227 20.97 -28.60 -4.57
N SER A 228 20.48 -27.89 -3.57
CA SER A 228 19.87 -28.50 -2.38
C SER A 228 18.74 -27.63 -1.87
N HIS A 229 17.75 -28.24 -1.24
CA HIS A 229 16.68 -27.51 -0.56
C HIS A 229 17.03 -27.37 0.92
N ILE A 230 17.12 -26.12 1.40
CA ILE A 230 17.44 -25.83 2.79
C ILE A 230 16.14 -25.40 3.50
N PRO A 231 15.72 -26.10 4.56
CA PRO A 231 14.61 -25.64 5.39
C PRO A 231 15.03 -24.39 6.18
N THR A 232 14.21 -23.35 6.16
CA THR A 232 14.50 -22.11 6.89
C THR A 232 13.23 -21.37 7.28
N ASP A 233 13.22 -20.84 8.50
CA ASP A 233 12.14 -20.00 9.01
C ASP A 233 12.18 -18.57 8.46
N ASP A 234 13.30 -18.17 7.83
CA ASP A 234 13.42 -16.87 7.17
C ASP A 234 12.65 -16.82 5.83
N SER A 235 12.20 -17.97 5.33
CA SER A 235 11.40 -18.10 4.11
C SER A 235 9.91 -18.09 4.43
N ARG A 236 9.13 -17.41 3.59
CA ARG A 236 7.66 -17.52 3.65
C ARG A 236 7.15 -18.91 3.25
N PHE A 237 7.98 -19.74 2.63
CA PHE A 237 7.65 -21.08 2.14
C PHE A 237 8.37 -22.19 2.92
N SER A 238 9.01 -21.85 4.04
CA SER A 238 9.74 -22.77 4.93
C SER A 238 10.95 -23.47 4.28
N SER A 239 11.26 -23.21 3.02
CA SER A 239 12.35 -23.83 2.27
C SER A 239 12.85 -22.91 1.16
N VAL A 240 14.16 -22.93 0.92
CA VAL A 240 14.84 -22.16 -0.13
C VAL A 240 15.68 -23.09 -1.00
N ALA A 241 15.91 -22.71 -2.25
CA ALA A 241 16.82 -23.42 -3.15
C ALA A 241 18.25 -22.86 -3.00
N TYR A 242 19.20 -23.73 -2.69
CA TYR A 242 20.61 -23.38 -2.48
C TYR A 242 21.47 -23.98 -3.58
N VAL A 243 22.25 -23.12 -4.24
CA VAL A 243 23.27 -23.51 -5.21
C VAL A 243 24.55 -23.88 -4.47
N GLN A 244 24.98 -25.13 -4.59
CA GLN A 244 26.28 -25.57 -4.10
C GLN A 244 27.39 -25.08 -5.04
N GLN A 245 27.30 -25.48 -6.32
CA GLN A 245 28.23 -25.07 -7.36
C GLN A 245 27.58 -25.25 -8.73
N ILE A 246 27.71 -24.28 -9.64
CA ILE A 246 27.17 -24.37 -11.00
C ILE A 246 27.97 -23.49 -11.98
N TRP A 247 28.02 -23.89 -13.25
CA TRP A 247 28.57 -23.07 -14.34
C TRP A 247 27.47 -22.28 -15.03
N TRP A 248 26.42 -22.98 -15.45
CA TRP A 248 25.26 -22.44 -16.13
C TRP A 248 24.16 -22.09 -15.13
N PHE A 249 23.99 -20.82 -14.79
CA PHE A 249 22.93 -20.39 -13.88
C PHE A 249 21.76 -19.78 -14.64
N GLN A 250 20.59 -20.41 -14.51
CA GLN A 250 19.34 -19.94 -15.11
C GLN A 250 18.12 -20.34 -14.27
N VAL A 251 17.34 -19.33 -13.91
CA VAL A 251 16.09 -19.44 -13.17
C VAL A 251 15.04 -18.68 -13.96
N ASP A 252 13.98 -19.37 -14.34
CA ASP A 252 12.86 -18.82 -15.08
C ASP A 252 11.57 -18.96 -14.26
N GLY A 253 10.64 -18.04 -14.47
CA GLY A 253 9.32 -18.11 -13.87
C GLY A 253 8.28 -17.49 -14.77
N GLU A 254 7.10 -18.07 -14.72
CA GLU A 254 5.94 -17.63 -15.48
C GLU A 254 4.74 -17.62 -14.54
N ILE A 255 3.97 -16.53 -14.59
CA ILE A 255 2.69 -16.49 -13.90
C ILE A 255 1.63 -15.80 -14.74
N ASP A 256 0.46 -16.42 -14.73
CA ASP A 256 -0.78 -15.87 -15.26
C ASP A 256 -1.74 -15.58 -14.10
N PHE A 257 -1.97 -14.29 -13.81
CA PHE A 257 -2.74 -13.83 -12.66
C PHE A 257 -3.57 -12.57 -12.98
N PRO A 258 -4.79 -12.43 -12.44
CA PRO A 258 -5.64 -11.23 -12.62
C PRO A 258 -5.11 -10.06 -11.79
N PHE A 259 -4.02 -9.43 -12.26
CA PHE A 259 -3.49 -8.22 -11.64
C PHE A 259 -4.42 -7.03 -11.90
N PRO A 260 -4.79 -6.26 -10.86
CA PRO A 260 -5.50 -5.00 -11.05
C PRO A 260 -4.70 -4.00 -11.89
N ALA A 261 -5.40 -3.04 -12.51
CA ALA A 261 -4.72 -1.97 -13.24
C ALA A 261 -3.77 -1.16 -12.35
N GLY A 262 -2.52 -1.03 -12.78
CA GLY A 262 -1.47 -0.38 -11.98
C GLY A 262 -0.06 -0.65 -12.50
N THR A 263 0.93 -0.05 -11.84
CA THR A 263 2.35 -0.32 -12.09
C THR A 263 2.87 -1.27 -11.02
N TYR A 264 3.53 -2.33 -11.46
CA TYR A 264 4.07 -3.38 -10.64
C TYR A 264 5.57 -3.51 -10.86
N SER A 265 6.26 -4.00 -9.84
CA SER A 265 7.69 -4.21 -9.81
C SER A 265 7.97 -5.64 -9.36
N VAL A 266 8.88 -6.31 -10.06
CA VAL A 266 9.28 -7.70 -9.78
C VAL A 266 10.65 -7.71 -9.09
N TYR A 267 10.76 -8.51 -8.03
CA TYR A 267 11.98 -8.65 -7.24
C TYR A 267 12.31 -10.11 -6.98
N PHE A 268 13.59 -10.47 -7.10
CA PHE A 268 14.12 -11.74 -6.62
C PHE A 268 14.62 -11.57 -5.20
N ARG A 269 14.14 -12.40 -4.27
CA ARG A 269 14.66 -12.45 -2.90
C ARG A 269 15.80 -13.46 -2.84
N LEU A 270 17.02 -12.93 -2.70
CA LEU A 270 18.26 -13.69 -2.75
C LEU A 270 19.02 -13.54 -1.42
N HIS A 271 19.92 -14.48 -1.16
CA HIS A 271 20.85 -14.41 -0.05
C HIS A 271 22.14 -15.14 -0.43
N LEU A 272 23.28 -14.45 -0.32
CA LEU A 272 24.59 -15.05 -0.52
C LEU A 272 25.10 -15.63 0.80
N GLY A 273 25.24 -16.96 0.82
CA GLY A 273 25.63 -17.76 1.96
C GLY A 273 24.57 -18.81 2.31
N LYS A 274 25.01 -19.83 3.04
CA LYS A 274 24.17 -20.92 3.52
C LYS A 274 23.52 -20.53 4.86
N PRO A 275 22.19 -20.39 4.92
CA PRO A 275 21.50 -20.09 6.16
C PRO A 275 21.57 -21.32 7.07
N GLY A 276 21.85 -21.08 8.35
CA GLY A 276 21.93 -22.11 9.37
C GLY A 276 21.52 -21.59 10.74
N LYS A 277 21.43 -22.52 11.69
CA LYS A 277 21.20 -22.20 13.10
C LYS A 277 22.30 -22.84 13.93
N ARG A 278 22.88 -22.07 14.85
CA ARG A 278 23.83 -22.57 15.85
C ARG A 278 23.37 -22.10 17.22
N PHE A 279 23.10 -23.05 18.13
CA PHE A 279 22.57 -22.76 19.47
C PHE A 279 21.30 -21.86 19.45
N GLY A 280 20.42 -22.04 18.46
CA GLY A 280 19.21 -21.22 18.30
C GLY A 280 19.42 -19.85 17.65
N TRP A 281 20.66 -19.39 17.49
CA TRP A 281 21.00 -18.15 16.80
C TRP A 281 21.09 -18.35 15.29
N ARG A 282 20.67 -17.34 14.53
CA ARG A 282 20.85 -17.30 13.08
C ARG A 282 22.33 -17.17 12.76
N VAL A 283 22.83 -18.07 11.91
CA VAL A 283 24.20 -18.06 11.41
C VAL A 283 24.14 -18.14 9.89
N CYS A 284 25.06 -17.45 9.23
CA CYS A 284 25.26 -17.55 7.80
C CYS A 284 26.68 -18.05 7.55
N ASP A 285 26.80 -19.15 6.83
CA ASP A 285 28.08 -19.67 6.36
C ASP A 285 28.34 -19.14 4.94
N THR A 286 29.40 -18.36 4.79
CA THR A 286 29.79 -17.73 3.53
C THR A 286 30.96 -18.43 2.84
N GLU A 287 31.50 -19.53 3.39
CA GLU A 287 32.70 -20.21 2.87
C GLU A 287 32.50 -20.72 1.44
N GLN A 288 31.28 -21.12 1.11
CA GLN A 288 30.93 -21.65 -0.22
C GLN A 288 30.55 -20.56 -1.24
N VAL A 289 30.55 -19.28 -0.86
CA VAL A 289 30.19 -18.17 -1.75
C VAL A 289 31.36 -17.84 -2.68
N HIS A 290 31.17 -18.04 -3.98
CA HIS A 290 32.18 -17.74 -4.99
C HIS A 290 31.57 -17.45 -6.38
N GLY A 291 32.31 -16.77 -7.25
CA GLY A 291 31.99 -16.57 -8.67
C GLY A 291 30.97 -15.47 -8.99
N TRP A 292 30.06 -15.14 -8.07
CA TRP A 292 28.99 -14.16 -8.32
C TRP A 292 29.44 -12.71 -8.53
N ASN A 293 30.67 -12.39 -8.12
CA ASN A 293 31.29 -11.07 -8.28
C ASN A 293 32.14 -10.92 -9.56
N ILE A 294 32.21 -11.94 -10.41
CA ILE A 294 33.03 -11.92 -11.64
C ILE A 294 32.26 -11.29 -12.81
N LYS A 295 30.98 -11.64 -12.97
CA LYS A 295 30.09 -11.05 -13.99
C LYS A 295 28.72 -10.70 -13.41
N PRO A 296 28.02 -9.71 -13.97
CA PRO A 296 26.70 -9.33 -13.47
C PRO A 296 25.67 -10.41 -13.76
N VAL A 297 24.77 -10.61 -12.81
CA VAL A 297 23.55 -11.40 -13.02
C VAL A 297 22.56 -10.55 -13.80
N ARG A 298 21.99 -11.12 -14.85
CA ARG A 298 20.99 -10.49 -15.71
C ARG A 298 19.60 -10.91 -15.27
N PHE A 299 18.76 -9.93 -15.01
CA PHE A 299 17.34 -10.13 -14.77
C PHE A 299 16.56 -9.63 -16.00
N GLN A 300 15.56 -10.38 -16.40
CA GLN A 300 14.68 -10.00 -17.49
C GLN A 300 13.24 -10.17 -17.06
N LEU A 301 12.38 -9.33 -17.60
CA LEU A 301 10.94 -9.34 -17.41
C LEU A 301 10.32 -9.09 -18.78
N SER A 302 9.36 -9.92 -19.16
CA SER A 302 8.53 -9.73 -20.33
C SER A 302 7.07 -9.97 -19.99
N THR A 303 6.18 -9.24 -20.66
CA THR A 303 4.74 -9.46 -20.57
C THR A 303 4.20 -9.88 -21.92
N GLU A 304 3.02 -10.50 -21.93
CA GLU A 304 2.31 -10.86 -23.16
C GLU A 304 2.01 -9.64 -24.06
N ASP A 305 1.91 -8.44 -23.47
CA ASP A 305 1.73 -7.17 -24.18
C ASP A 305 2.98 -6.66 -24.89
N GLY A 306 4.07 -7.42 -24.89
CA GLY A 306 5.35 -7.01 -25.47
C GLY A 306 6.12 -5.99 -24.62
N GLN A 307 5.70 -5.71 -23.38
CA GLN A 307 6.55 -4.93 -22.47
C GLN A 307 7.76 -5.78 -22.10
N HIS A 308 8.94 -5.17 -22.13
CA HIS A 308 10.18 -5.82 -21.77
C HIS A 308 11.05 -4.90 -20.92
N SER A 309 11.61 -5.44 -19.85
CA SER A 309 12.56 -4.77 -18.97
C SER A 309 13.72 -5.71 -18.69
N SER A 310 14.93 -5.18 -18.66
CA SER A 310 16.11 -5.93 -18.25
C SER A 310 16.97 -5.10 -17.32
N SER A 311 17.46 -5.72 -16.25
CA SER A 311 18.42 -5.12 -15.32
C SER A 311 19.62 -6.05 -15.13
N GLN A 312 20.74 -5.48 -14.72
CA GLN A 312 21.95 -6.22 -14.41
C GLN A 312 22.52 -5.71 -13.10
N CYS A 313 22.95 -6.61 -12.21
CA CYS A 313 23.67 -6.23 -11.01
C CYS A 313 24.68 -7.30 -10.59
N MET A 314 25.75 -6.86 -9.94
CA MET A 314 26.68 -7.76 -9.26
C MET A 314 26.08 -8.21 -7.93
N LEU A 315 26.19 -9.50 -7.60
CA LEU A 315 25.80 -10.00 -6.29
C LEU A 315 27.05 -10.00 -5.39
N THR A 316 27.16 -9.00 -4.51
CA THR A 316 28.33 -8.81 -3.63
C THR A 316 27.99 -8.83 -2.15
N GLU A 317 26.74 -8.57 -1.79
CA GLU A 317 26.30 -8.47 -0.40
C GLU A 317 26.06 -9.87 0.18
N ALA A 318 27.03 -10.37 0.95
CA ALA A 318 26.93 -11.64 1.66
C ALA A 318 26.28 -11.50 3.03
N GLY A 319 25.62 -12.57 3.50
CA GLY A 319 25.14 -12.69 4.87
C GLY A 319 23.75 -12.13 5.18
N ASN A 320 23.13 -11.39 4.24
CA ASN A 320 21.81 -10.80 4.42
C ASN A 320 20.87 -11.11 3.26
N TRP A 321 19.57 -11.18 3.57
CA TRP A 321 18.53 -11.31 2.56
C TRP A 321 18.33 -9.97 1.84
N SER A 322 18.36 -9.99 0.52
CA SER A 322 18.23 -8.81 -0.32
C SER A 322 17.17 -9.02 -1.40
N HIS A 323 16.55 -7.92 -1.83
CA HIS A 323 15.57 -7.91 -2.93
C HIS A 323 16.20 -7.28 -4.17
N HIS A 324 16.48 -8.09 -5.18
CA HIS A 324 17.06 -7.66 -6.45
C HIS A 324 15.96 -7.33 -7.45
N HIS A 325 15.98 -6.11 -7.99
CA HIS A 325 14.94 -5.63 -8.90
C HIS A 325 15.14 -6.19 -10.31
N ALA A 326 14.13 -6.90 -10.83
CA ALA A 326 14.17 -7.48 -12.17
C ALA A 326 13.59 -6.54 -13.24
N GLY A 327 12.53 -5.82 -12.91
CA GLY A 327 11.86 -4.93 -13.84
C GLY A 327 10.54 -4.41 -13.32
N ASP A 328 10.00 -3.43 -14.05
CA ASP A 328 8.69 -2.85 -13.81
C ASP A 328 7.78 -3.16 -15.01
N PHE A 329 6.49 -3.38 -14.77
CA PHE A 329 5.47 -3.56 -15.81
C PHE A 329 4.18 -2.83 -15.46
N VAL A 330 3.39 -2.49 -16.47
CA VAL A 330 2.13 -1.76 -16.32
C VAL A 330 0.97 -2.64 -16.78
N VAL A 331 -0.07 -2.73 -15.95
CA VAL A 331 -1.33 -3.38 -16.28
C VAL A 331 -2.35 -2.32 -16.67
N GLY A 332 -2.83 -2.39 -17.91
CA GLY A 332 -3.82 -1.46 -18.47
C GLY A 332 -5.23 -1.67 -17.90
N LYS A 333 -6.05 -0.61 -17.89
CA LYS A 333 -7.42 -0.64 -17.37
C LYS A 333 -8.42 -1.43 -18.22
N SER A 334 -8.09 -1.70 -19.48
CA SER A 334 -8.98 -2.36 -20.45
C SER A 334 -8.88 -3.89 -20.42
N LYS A 335 -7.94 -4.46 -19.67
CA LYS A 335 -7.79 -5.91 -19.55
C LYS A 335 -8.63 -6.41 -18.39
N SER A 336 -9.79 -6.99 -18.70
CA SER A 336 -10.57 -7.81 -17.77
C SER A 336 -10.03 -9.24 -17.64
N SER A 337 -8.93 -9.55 -18.34
CA SER A 337 -8.29 -10.86 -18.35
C SER A 337 -7.09 -10.91 -17.39
N SER A 338 -6.67 -12.14 -17.07
CA SER A 338 -5.41 -12.37 -16.41
C SER A 338 -4.24 -11.80 -17.22
N THR A 339 -3.18 -11.38 -16.52
CA THR A 339 -1.96 -10.86 -17.12
C THR A 339 -0.87 -11.90 -16.97
N LYS A 340 -0.34 -12.34 -18.11
CA LYS A 340 0.77 -13.28 -18.17
C LYS A 340 2.10 -12.52 -18.18
N ILE A 341 2.93 -12.80 -17.18
CA ILE A 341 4.28 -12.26 -17.07
C ILE A 341 5.30 -13.41 -17.02
N LYS A 342 6.43 -13.20 -17.69
CA LYS A 342 7.59 -14.09 -17.65
C LYS A 342 8.78 -13.31 -17.13
N PHE A 343 9.54 -13.90 -16.23
CA PHE A 343 10.73 -13.27 -15.67
C PHE A 343 11.84 -14.31 -15.55
N SER A 344 13.07 -13.85 -15.66
CA SER A 344 14.24 -14.70 -15.56
C SER A 344 15.37 -14.03 -14.80
N MET A 345 16.22 -14.85 -14.21
CA MET A 345 17.48 -14.48 -13.58
C MET A 345 18.55 -15.43 -14.12
N THR A 346 19.53 -14.88 -14.84
CA THR A 346 20.52 -15.66 -15.58
C THR A 346 21.93 -15.13 -15.39
N GLN A 347 22.87 -16.06 -15.32
CA GLN A 347 24.30 -15.81 -15.45
C GLN A 347 24.92 -17.02 -16.15
N ILE A 348 24.72 -17.05 -17.46
CA ILE A 348 25.22 -18.12 -18.33
C ILE A 348 26.66 -17.77 -18.69
N ASP A 349 27.59 -18.33 -17.93
CA ASP A 349 29.02 -18.12 -18.14
C ASP A 349 29.79 -19.36 -17.74
N CYS A 350 30.43 -20.01 -18.71
CA CYS A 350 31.24 -21.20 -18.52
C CYS A 350 32.71 -20.90 -18.18
N THR A 351 33.08 -19.63 -17.94
CA THR A 351 34.47 -19.27 -17.58
C THR A 351 34.81 -19.50 -16.12
N HIS A 352 33.80 -19.58 -15.24
CA HIS A 352 34.00 -19.79 -13.80
C HIS A 352 32.79 -20.46 -13.14
N THR A 353 33.05 -21.19 -12.06
CA THR A 353 32.02 -21.77 -11.18
C THR A 353 31.44 -20.71 -10.26
N LYS A 354 30.17 -20.89 -9.88
CA LYS A 354 29.43 -20.03 -8.98
C LYS A 354 28.75 -20.89 -7.92
N GLY A 355 28.76 -20.46 -6.67
CA GLY A 355 28.20 -21.25 -5.57
C GLY A 355 27.82 -20.40 -4.37
N GLY A 356 27.07 -20.98 -3.45
CA GLY A 356 26.69 -20.30 -2.20
C GLY A 356 25.52 -19.32 -2.34
N LEU A 357 24.64 -19.47 -3.33
CA LEU A 357 23.46 -18.61 -3.49
C LEU A 357 22.19 -19.32 -3.01
N CYS A 358 21.45 -18.67 -2.12
CA CYS A 358 20.08 -19.01 -1.77
C CYS A 358 19.08 -18.19 -2.59
N LEU A 359 18.18 -18.88 -3.26
CA LEU A 359 16.98 -18.34 -3.87
C LEU A 359 15.77 -18.73 -3.02
N ASP A 360 15.08 -17.73 -2.47
CA ASP A 360 13.86 -17.97 -1.70
C ASP A 360 12.61 -17.87 -2.58
N SER A 361 12.41 -16.69 -3.16
CA SER A 361 11.16 -16.39 -3.86
C SER A 361 11.28 -15.21 -4.82
N VAL A 362 10.35 -15.13 -5.75
CA VAL A 362 10.12 -13.95 -6.60
C VAL A 362 8.86 -13.24 -6.12
N VAL A 363 8.96 -11.94 -5.90
CA VAL A 363 7.88 -11.13 -5.34
C VAL A 363 7.48 -10.03 -6.32
N VAL A 364 6.18 -9.90 -6.54
CA VAL A 364 5.56 -8.86 -7.35
C VAL A 364 4.83 -7.91 -6.41
N TYR A 365 5.20 -6.63 -6.47
CA TYR A 365 4.59 -5.58 -5.66
C TYR A 365 4.09 -4.43 -6.52
N PRO A 366 3.03 -3.73 -6.08
CA PRO A 366 2.70 -2.42 -6.64
C PRO A 366 3.90 -1.47 -6.42
N SER A 367 4.29 -0.71 -7.44
CA SER A 367 5.45 0.18 -7.34
C SER A 367 5.31 1.26 -6.27
N SER A 368 4.07 1.59 -5.84
CA SER A 368 3.80 2.44 -4.69
C SER A 368 4.33 1.89 -3.35
N CYS A 369 4.61 0.58 -3.29
CA CYS A 369 5.12 -0.13 -2.11
C CYS A 369 6.66 -0.27 -2.10
N LYS A 370 7.36 0.22 -3.13
CA LYS A 370 8.82 0.04 -3.37
C LYS A 370 9.71 0.34 -2.16
N ASN A 371 9.38 1.34 -1.36
CA ASN A 371 10.19 1.74 -0.20
C ASN A 371 10.18 0.73 0.97
N ARG A 372 9.23 -0.22 0.99
CA ARG A 372 9.07 -1.15 2.12
C ARG A 372 9.91 -2.42 1.99
N LEU A 373 10.34 -2.77 0.78
CA LEU A 373 11.23 -3.92 0.54
C LEU A 373 12.67 -3.67 1.02
N ARG A 374 13.02 -2.41 1.28
CA ARG A 374 14.32 -2.02 1.86
C ARG A 374 14.34 -2.09 3.39
N GLN A 375 13.21 -2.38 4.03
CA GLN A 375 13.05 -2.31 5.50
C GLN A 375 12.78 -3.68 6.17
N ASN A 376 12.64 -4.75 5.39
CA ASN A 376 12.33 -6.09 5.90
C ASN A 376 13.47 -7.06 5.63
#